data_AF-A0A3M1ED37-F1
#
_entry.id   AF-A0A3M1ED37-F1
#
_cell.length_a   1.000
_cell.length_b   1.000
_cell.length_c   1.000
_cell.angle_alpha   90.00
_cell.angle_beta   90.00
_cell.angle_gamma   90.00
#
_symmetry.space_group_name_H-M   'P 1'
#
loop_
_entity.id
_entity.type
_entity.pdbx_description
1 polymer ?
#
loop_
_entity_poly.entity_id
_entity_poly.type
_entity_poly.pdbx_seq_one_letter_code
_entity_poly.pdbx_strand_id
1 'polypeptide(L)'
;TPSGRSLQPKLADADIPLDEVVALLPPDAIPAILPDEVDGLLVSAEQANREGIAPDVRVIGVSINGESKAFPIPFLSRHEIVNDTIGGRKVAVTW
;
A
#
# COMPACT_ATOMS: atom_id res chain seq x y z
N THR A 1 15.25 13.86 -6.32
CA THR A 1 15.07 12.87 -5.24
C THR A 1 14.72 13.62 -3.98
N PRO A 2 13.53 13.45 -3.38
CA PRO A 2 13.26 14.05 -2.08
C PRO A 2 14.18 13.38 -1.06
N SER A 3 15.09 14.15 -0.46
CA SER A 3 15.94 13.68 0.63
C SER A 3 15.02 13.27 1.79
N GLY A 4 14.81 11.96 1.95
CA GLY A 4 14.13 11.41 3.11
C GLY A 4 14.78 11.98 4.36
N ARG A 5 14.05 12.84 5.07
CA ARG A 5 14.49 13.35 6.36
C ARG A 5 14.67 12.11 7.24
N SER A 6 15.87 11.89 7.78
CA SER A 6 16.09 10.84 8.77
C SER A 6 15.15 11.12 9.95
N LEU A 7 14.03 10.40 9.97
CA LEU A 7 13.13 10.37 11.11
C LEU A 7 13.80 9.42 12.10
N GLN A 8 14.73 9.94 12.89
CA GLN A 8 15.12 9.27 14.12
C GLN A 8 13.97 9.50 15.10
N PRO A 9 13.14 8.49 15.42
CA PRO A 9 12.15 8.65 16.46
C PRO A 9 12.87 9.08 17.74
N LYS A 10 12.35 10.12 18.42
CA LYS A 10 12.85 10.52 19.74
C LYS A 10 12.40 9.47 20.74
N LEU A 11 13.12 8.35 20.77
CA LEU A 11 12.87 7.24 21.67
C LEU A 11 13.29 7.59 23.12
N ALA A 12 13.99 8.70 23.32
CA ALA A 12 14.44 9.16 24.64
C ALA A 12 13.29 9.45 25.63
N ASP A 13 12.06 9.65 25.13
CA ASP A 13 10.87 9.91 25.95
C ASP A 13 10.00 8.64 26.14
N ALA A 14 10.39 7.50 25.58
CA ALA A 14 9.67 6.23 25.69
C ALA A 14 10.39 5.28 26.65
N ASP A 15 9.65 4.62 27.55
CA ASP A 15 10.13 3.52 28.41
C ASP A 15 10.35 2.23 27.58
N ILE A 16 11.16 2.32 26.53
CA ILE A 16 11.49 1.21 25.64
C ILE A 16 13.01 1.00 25.67
N PRO A 17 13.50 -0.18 26.09
CA PRO A 17 14.90 -0.53 25.98
C PRO A 17 15.34 -0.50 24.51
N LEU A 18 16.22 0.45 24.15
CA LEU A 18 16.65 0.66 22.77
C LEU A 18 17.44 -0.52 22.19
N ASP A 19 18.11 -1.28 23.06
CA ASP A 19 18.84 -2.49 22.73
C ASP A 19 17.94 -3.69 22.38
N GLU A 20 16.65 -3.61 22.71
CA GLU A 20 15.63 -4.59 22.29
C GLU A 20 14.99 -4.24 20.95
N VAL A 21 15.17 -3.01 20.44
CA VAL A 21 14.59 -2.57 19.16
C VAL A 21 15.45 -3.05 17.99
N VAL A 22 14.92 -4.00 17.21
CA VAL A 22 15.59 -4.55 16.02
C VAL A 22 14.94 -4.01 14.75
N ALA A 23 15.74 -3.35 13.91
CA ALA A 23 15.31 -2.98 12.56
C ALA A 23 15.42 -4.19 11.61
N LEU A 24 14.27 -4.74 11.19
CA LEU A 24 14.23 -5.90 10.29
C LEU A 24 14.49 -5.53 8.82
N LEU A 25 14.05 -4.34 8.42
CA LEU A 25 14.17 -3.84 7.07
C LEU A 25 14.83 -2.45 7.08
N PRO A 26 15.63 -2.10 6.06
CA PRO A 26 16.11 -0.74 5.91
C PRO A 26 14.94 0.20 5.59
N PRO A 27 15.13 1.52 5.77
CA PRO A 27 14.16 2.51 5.29
C PRO A 27 13.78 2.27 3.82
N ASP A 28 12.50 2.47 3.51
CA ASP A 28 11.92 2.33 2.16
C ASP A 28 11.99 0.92 1.53
N ALA A 29 12.23 -0.13 2.33
CA ALA A 29 12.27 -1.51 1.83
C ALA A 29 10.90 -2.09 1.42
N ILE A 30 9.81 -1.46 1.83
CA ILE A 30 8.44 -1.78 1.40
C ILE A 30 7.92 -0.57 0.63
N PRO A 31 8.12 -0.53 -0.70
CA PRO A 31 7.74 0.63 -1.48
C PRO A 31 6.23 0.69 -1.64
N ALA A 32 5.70 1.89 -1.42
CA ALA A 32 4.36 2.26 -1.85
C ALA A 32 4.22 2.09 -3.36
N ILE A 33 3.03 1.71 -3.82
CA ILE A 33 2.67 1.90 -5.23
C ILE A 33 2.30 3.36 -5.44
N LEU A 34 2.97 4.01 -6.40
CA LEU A 34 2.79 5.42 -6.71
C LEU A 34 1.72 5.64 -7.78
N PRO A 35 1.10 6.83 -7.87
CA PRO A 35 -0.02 7.08 -8.77
C PRO A 35 0.29 6.80 -10.26
N ASP A 36 1.53 6.98 -10.69
CA ASP A 36 2.00 6.70 -12.05
C ASP A 36 2.26 5.20 -12.32
N GLU A 37 2.33 4.38 -11.28
CA GLU A 37 2.55 2.93 -11.37
C GLU A 37 1.22 2.14 -11.36
N VAL A 38 0.16 2.70 -10.76
CA VAL A 38 -1.12 2.00 -10.56
C VAL A 38 -1.71 1.51 -11.88
N ASP A 39 -1.76 2.36 -12.91
CA ASP A 39 -2.43 2.04 -14.17
C ASP A 39 -1.80 0.83 -14.88
N GLY A 40 -0.51 0.57 -14.68
CA GLY A 40 0.19 -0.59 -15.22
C GLY A 40 -0.07 -1.91 -14.48
N LEU A 41 -0.67 -1.84 -13.29
CA LEU A 41 -0.95 -2.98 -12.41
C LEU A 41 -2.44 -3.35 -12.40
N LEU A 42 -3.31 -2.49 -12.90
CA LEU A 42 -4.75 -2.73 -12.94
C LEU A 42 -5.11 -3.77 -13.99
N VAL A 43 -5.95 -4.72 -13.57
CA VAL A 43 -6.56 -5.73 -14.43
C VAL A 43 -8.07 -5.70 -14.25
N SER A 44 -8.80 -6.17 -15.27
CA SER A 44 -10.24 -6.36 -15.13
C SER A 44 -10.54 -7.49 -14.14
N ALA A 45 -11.73 -7.47 -13.53
CA ALA A 45 -12.18 -8.56 -12.66
C ALA A 45 -12.20 -9.92 -13.38
N GLU A 46 -12.55 -9.92 -14.68
CA GLU A 46 -12.51 -11.14 -15.50
C GLU A 46 -11.08 -11.67 -15.67
N GLN A 47 -10.12 -10.78 -15.92
CA GLN A 47 -8.71 -11.16 -16.03
C GLN A 47 -8.18 -11.68 -14.70
N ALA A 48 -8.46 -11.00 -13.58
CA ALA A 48 -8.07 -11.46 -12.25
C ALA A 48 -8.58 -12.88 -11.95
N ASN A 49 -9.85 -13.16 -12.28
CA ASN A 49 -10.44 -14.49 -12.11
C ASN A 49 -9.72 -15.55 -12.97
N ARG A 50 -9.39 -15.22 -14.22
CA ARG A 50 -8.66 -16.12 -15.14
C ARG A 50 -7.22 -16.37 -14.68
N GLU A 51 -6.59 -15.40 -14.05
CA GLU A 51 -5.22 -15.50 -13.50
C GLU A 51 -5.16 -16.17 -12.13
N GLY A 52 -6.30 -16.67 -11.62
CA GLY A 52 -6.36 -17.50 -10.42
C GLY A 52 -6.50 -16.71 -9.12
N ILE A 53 -6.91 -15.44 -9.17
CA ILE A 53 -7.38 -14.77 -7.96
C ILE A 53 -8.65 -15.46 -7.48
N ALA A 54 -8.63 -15.92 -6.23
CA ALA A 54 -9.75 -16.63 -5.64
C ALA A 54 -11.00 -15.74 -5.60
N PRO A 55 -12.19 -16.25 -5.94
CA PRO A 55 -13.43 -15.45 -5.94
C PRO A 55 -13.80 -14.87 -4.57
N ASP A 56 -13.32 -15.47 -3.48
CA ASP A 56 -13.53 -15.06 -2.10
C ASP A 56 -12.33 -14.28 -1.52
N VAL A 57 -11.37 -13.87 -2.36
CA VAL A 57 -10.25 -13.03 -1.92
C VAL A 57 -10.80 -11.76 -1.26
N ARG A 58 -10.28 -11.44 -0.07
CA ARG A 58 -10.65 -10.20 0.58
C ARG A 58 -10.03 -9.02 -0.15
N VAL A 59 -10.84 -8.03 -0.46
CA VAL A 59 -10.42 -6.79 -1.11
C VAL A 59 -10.83 -5.59 -0.26
N ILE A 60 -10.11 -4.49 -0.41
CA ILE A 60 -10.63 -3.15 -0.13
C ILE A 60 -11.22 -2.64 -1.43
N GLY A 61 -12.55 -2.47 -1.48
CA GLY A 61 -13.25 -1.86 -2.60
C GLY A 61 -13.38 -0.35 -2.39
N VAL A 62 -13.04 0.44 -3.41
CA VAL A 62 -13.20 1.89 -3.37
C VAL A 62 -14.03 2.33 -4.57
N SER A 63 -15.15 3.01 -4.31
CA SER A 63 -16.04 3.56 -5.33
C SER A 63 -16.24 5.06 -5.11
N ILE A 64 -15.75 5.88 -6.04
CA ILE A 64 -15.83 7.34 -5.97
C ILE A 64 -16.22 7.87 -7.36
N ASN A 65 -17.24 8.74 -7.42
CA ASN A 65 -17.71 9.40 -8.65
C ASN A 65 -17.93 8.44 -9.84
N GLY A 66 -18.45 7.24 -9.57
CA GLY A 66 -18.75 6.24 -10.60
C GLY A 66 -17.58 5.36 -11.03
N GLU A 67 -16.35 5.68 -10.60
CA GLU A 67 -15.18 4.82 -10.78
C GLU A 67 -15.05 3.87 -9.59
N SER A 68 -14.84 2.59 -9.85
CA SER A 68 -14.67 1.56 -8.81
C SER A 68 -13.43 0.73 -9.07
N LYS A 69 -12.59 0.58 -8.04
CA LYS A 69 -11.40 -0.27 -8.05
C LYS A 69 -11.41 -1.18 -6.83
N ALA A 70 -10.76 -2.34 -6.93
CA ALA A 70 -10.62 -3.30 -5.85
C ALA A 70 -9.15 -3.64 -5.63
N PHE A 71 -8.72 -3.60 -4.36
CA PHE A 71 -7.34 -3.81 -3.95
C PHE A 71 -7.26 -5.06 -3.08
N PRO A 72 -6.76 -6.21 -3.59
CA PRO A 72 -6.66 -7.45 -2.82
C PRO A 72 -5.75 -7.29 -1.60
N ILE A 73 -6.19 -7.78 -0.44
CA ILE A 73 -5.38 -7.76 0.79
C ILE A 73 -4.02 -8.44 0.58
N PRO A 74 -3.91 -9.62 -0.06
CA PRO A 74 -2.60 -10.26 -0.27
C PRO A 74 -1.62 -9.45 -1.13
N PHE A 75 -2.13 -8.57 -2.00
CA PHE A 75 -1.32 -7.64 -2.77
C PHE A 75 -0.85 -6.49 -1.87
N LEU A 76 -1.78 -5.90 -1.12
CA LEU A 76 -1.47 -4.85 -0.16
C LEU A 76 -0.54 -5.34 0.97
N SER A 77 -0.53 -6.62 1.33
CA SER A 77 0.42 -7.16 2.33
C SER A 77 1.89 -7.05 1.89
N ARG A 78 2.16 -6.84 0.60
CA ARG A 78 3.52 -6.69 0.07
C ARG A 78 3.94 -5.23 -0.16
N HIS A 79 2.96 -4.33 -0.28
CA HIS A 79 3.18 -2.92 -0.63
C HIS A 79 2.67 -1.93 0.41
N GLU A 80 1.84 -2.39 1.35
CA GLU A 80 1.20 -1.71 2.50
C GLU A 80 0.34 -0.47 2.17
N ILE A 81 0.63 0.23 1.08
CA ILE A 81 -0.05 1.43 0.64
C ILE A 81 -0.04 1.54 -0.88
N VAL A 82 -1.19 1.92 -1.43
CA VAL A 82 -1.35 2.31 -2.85
C VAL A 82 -1.85 3.74 -2.90
N ASN A 83 -1.09 4.62 -3.52
CA ASN A 83 -1.49 5.99 -3.80
C ASN A 83 -2.15 6.05 -5.17
N ASP A 84 -3.45 6.36 -5.22
CA ASP A 84 -4.23 6.33 -6.45
C ASP A 84 -5.09 7.60 -6.58
N THR A 85 -5.60 7.85 -7.79
CA THR A 85 -6.67 8.80 -8.05
C THR A 85 -7.89 8.03 -8.58
N ILE A 86 -8.97 8.00 -7.81
CA ILE A 86 -10.21 7.28 -8.15
C ILE A 86 -11.33 8.30 -8.23
N GLY A 87 -12.02 8.36 -9.37
CA GLY A 87 -13.09 9.31 -9.61
C GLY A 87 -12.63 10.76 -9.49
N GLY A 88 -11.36 11.04 -9.80
CA GLY A 88 -10.74 12.37 -9.62
C GLY A 88 -10.38 12.74 -8.17
N ARG A 89 -10.50 11.81 -7.21
CA ARG A 89 -10.10 12.01 -5.80
C ARG A 89 -8.80 11.25 -5.52
N LYS A 90 -7.79 11.95 -5.00
CA LYS A 90 -6.56 11.33 -4.46
C LYS A 90 -6.90 10.51 -3.22
N VAL A 91 -6.48 9.26 -3.20
CA VAL A 91 -6.67 8.31 -2.11
C VAL A 91 -5.37 7.60 -1.78
N ALA A 92 -5.21 7.25 -0.51
CA ALA A 92 -4.21 6.29 -0.04
C ALA A 92 -4.97 5.07 0.49
N VAL A 93 -4.83 3.93 -0.17
CA VAL A 93 -5.45 2.66 0.24
C VAL A 93 -4.42 1.88 1.05
N THR A 94 -4.77 1.52 2.29
CA THR A 94 -3.90 0.81 3.25
C THR A 94 -4.72 -0.19 4.06
N TRP A 95 -4.07 -1.16 4.72
CA TRP A 95 -4.72 -2.23 5.48
C TRP A 95 -3.92 -2.65 6.72
#